data_AF-A0A7S0QWH8-F1
#
_entry.id   AF-A0A7S0QWH8-F1
#
_cell.length_a   1.000
_cell.length_b   1.000
_cell.length_c   1.000
_cell.angle_alpha   90.00
_cell.angle_beta   90.00
_cell.angle_gamma   90.00
#
_symmetry.space_group_name_H-M   'P 1'
#
loop_
_entity.id
_entity.type
_entity.pdbx_description
1 polymer ?
#
loop_
_entity_poly.entity_id
_entity_poly.type
_entity_poly.pdbx_seq_one_letter_code
_entity_poly.pdbx_strand_id
1 'polypeptide(L)'
;ASSLAPGGLVVVDDVFNADWPAVGEGFYQFMAAHNNRSDNTGATAAAANGQQETYRQMVPLLVAFNKVVLVQEHYREAYAMHMFGRLPPRKTATLCGVEVGVYEGGWIAAFHGNDRFVPSA
;
A
#
# COMPACT_ATOMS: atom_id res chain seq x y z
N ALA A 1 -4.31 -11.86 -15.59
CA ALA A 1 -4.61 -10.40 -15.68
C ALA A 1 -5.01 -9.92 -14.29
N SER A 2 -4.74 -8.65 -13.94
CA SER A 2 -5.29 -8.07 -12.70
C SER A 2 -6.78 -7.82 -12.90
N SER A 3 -7.62 -8.13 -11.91
CA SER A 3 -9.05 -7.75 -11.89
C SER A 3 -9.28 -6.30 -11.45
N LEU A 4 -8.20 -5.58 -11.12
CA LEU A 4 -8.27 -4.17 -10.73
C LEU A 4 -8.48 -3.29 -11.97
N ALA A 5 -9.58 -2.53 -11.97
CA ALA A 5 -9.81 -1.50 -12.98
C ALA A 5 -8.72 -0.40 -12.89
N PRO A 6 -8.43 0.33 -13.98
CA PRO A 6 -7.57 1.50 -13.93
C PRO A 6 -8.04 2.51 -12.87
N GLY A 7 -7.14 2.91 -11.96
CA GLY A 7 -7.47 3.79 -10.83
C GLY A 7 -8.21 3.10 -9.68
N GLY A 8 -8.41 1.78 -9.75
CA GLY A 8 -9.01 1.01 -8.67
C GLY A 8 -8.17 1.07 -7.39
N LEU A 9 -8.86 1.07 -6.26
CA LEU A 9 -8.26 0.99 -4.92
C LEU A 9 -8.50 -0.40 -4.33
N VAL A 10 -7.56 -0.86 -3.52
CA VAL A 10 -7.75 -2.05 -2.69
C VAL A 10 -7.80 -1.61 -1.24
N VAL A 11 -8.84 -2.03 -0.52
CA VAL A 11 -8.98 -1.77 0.90
C VAL A 11 -8.79 -3.10 1.63
N VAL A 12 -7.77 -3.17 2.48
CA VAL A 12 -7.49 -4.35 3.28
C VAL A 12 -7.99 -4.07 4.69
N ASP A 13 -8.98 -4.85 5.12
CA ASP A 13 -9.50 -4.81 6.49
C ASP A 13 -8.62 -5.65 7.41
N ASP A 14 -8.66 -5.39 8.72
CA ASP A 14 -8.05 -6.24 9.76
C ASP A 14 -6.54 -6.53 9.65
N VAL A 15 -5.78 -5.75 8.87
CA VAL A 15 -4.31 -5.88 8.72
C VAL A 15 -3.60 -5.89 10.07
N PHE A 16 -4.11 -5.12 11.02
CA PHE A 16 -3.52 -4.95 12.36
C PHE A 16 -4.30 -5.69 13.45
N ASN A 17 -5.26 -6.53 13.08
CA ASN A 17 -6.06 -7.27 14.05
C ASN A 17 -5.31 -8.52 14.52
N ALA A 18 -4.94 -8.54 15.80
CA ALA A 18 -4.14 -9.62 16.40
C ALA A 18 -4.87 -10.97 16.40
N ASP A 19 -6.21 -10.97 16.39
CA ASP A 19 -7.00 -12.20 16.32
C ASP A 19 -6.96 -12.80 14.89
N TRP A 20 -6.54 -12.02 13.88
CA TRP A 20 -6.56 -12.36 12.45
C TRP A 20 -5.15 -12.23 11.83
N PRO A 21 -4.12 -12.88 12.40
CA PRO A 21 -2.71 -12.61 12.07
C PRO A 21 -2.34 -12.92 10.62
N ALA A 22 -3.04 -13.86 9.98
CA ALA A 22 -2.82 -14.24 8.58
C ALA A 22 -3.09 -13.07 7.60
N VAL A 23 -3.94 -12.11 7.97
CA VAL A 23 -4.23 -10.94 7.13
C VAL A 23 -3.03 -10.02 7.08
N GLY A 24 -2.44 -9.70 8.25
CA GLY A 24 -1.22 -8.92 8.34
C GLY A 24 -0.05 -9.62 7.64
N GLU A 25 0.14 -10.91 7.86
CA GLU A 25 1.19 -11.70 7.20
C GLU A 25 1.04 -11.66 5.67
N GLY A 26 -0.14 -11.95 5.13
CA GLY A 26 -0.41 -11.90 3.70
C GLY A 26 -0.21 -10.51 3.11
N PHE A 27 -0.61 -9.47 3.83
CA PHE A 27 -0.37 -8.08 3.45
C PHE A 27 1.13 -7.78 3.32
N TYR A 28 1.94 -8.10 4.33
CA TYR A 28 3.37 -7.80 4.30
C TYR A 28 4.12 -8.64 3.25
N GLN A 29 3.76 -9.90 3.06
CA GLN A 29 4.31 -10.74 1.98
C GLN A 29 3.98 -10.16 0.60
N PHE A 30 2.74 -9.73 0.38
CA PHE A 30 2.32 -9.08 -0.85
C PHE A 30 3.12 -7.80 -1.11
N MET A 31 3.28 -6.94 -0.10
CA MET A 31 4.05 -5.70 -0.20
C MET A 31 5.53 -5.96 -0.49
N ALA A 32 6.15 -6.95 0.16
CA ALA A 32 7.53 -7.34 -0.09
C ALA A 32 7.74 -7.84 -1.53
N ALA A 33 6.82 -8.67 -2.05
CA ALA A 33 6.87 -9.17 -3.42
C ALA A 33 6.71 -8.06 -4.47
N HIS A 34 5.91 -7.04 -4.17
CA HIS A 34 5.72 -5.88 -5.06
C HIS A 34 6.87 -4.88 -4.99
N ASN A 35 7.47 -4.65 -3.83
CA ASN A 35 8.63 -3.77 -3.68
C ASN A 35 9.89 -4.36 -4.33
N ASN A 36 10.15 -5.67 -4.18
CA ASN A 36 11.32 -6.33 -4.78
C ASN A 36 11.28 -6.44 -6.31
N ARG A 37 10.12 -6.20 -6.94
CA ARG A 37 9.98 -6.20 -8.39
C ARG A 37 10.53 -4.91 -9.03
N SER A 38 10.55 -3.81 -8.28
CA SER A 38 11.14 -2.53 -8.69
C SER A 38 12.66 -2.65 -8.93
N ASP A 39 13.35 -3.46 -8.12
CA ASP A 39 14.82 -3.48 -8.09
C ASP A 39 15.43 -4.49 -9.08
N ASN A 40 14.66 -5.45 -9.58
CA ASN A 40 15.13 -6.54 -10.45
C ASN A 40 14.82 -6.37 -11.95
N THR A 41 14.16 -5.29 -12.36
CA THR A 41 14.05 -4.93 -13.78
C THR A 41 15.10 -3.89 -14.16
N GLY A 42 16.31 -4.37 -14.41
CA GLY A 42 17.13 -3.78 -15.45
C GLY A 42 16.29 -3.67 -16.73
N ALA A 43 16.38 -2.53 -17.41
CA ALA A 43 15.56 -2.09 -18.53
C ALA A 43 15.72 -2.93 -19.84
N THR A 44 15.71 -4.26 -19.77
CA THR A 44 16.00 -5.13 -20.92
C THR A 44 15.19 -6.42 -20.88
N ALA A 45 13.91 -6.36 -21.31
CA ALA A 45 13.22 -7.47 -22.00
C ALA A 45 11.74 -7.20 -22.36
N ALA A 46 11.08 -6.15 -21.84
CA ALA A 46 9.65 -5.91 -22.11
C ALA A 46 9.35 -4.96 -23.29
N ALA A 47 10.35 -4.61 -24.11
CA ALA A 47 10.20 -3.67 -25.22
C ALA A 47 9.67 -4.29 -26.54
N ALA A 48 8.89 -5.37 -26.47
CA ALA A 48 8.34 -6.03 -27.67
C ALA A 48 6.82 -5.84 -27.86
N ASN A 49 6.07 -5.37 -26.85
CA ASN A 49 4.66 -5.00 -26.99
C ASN A 49 4.37 -3.85 -26.01
N GLY A 50 4.44 -2.61 -26.51
CA GLY A 50 4.61 -1.36 -25.74
C GLY A 50 3.49 -0.91 -24.78
N GLN A 51 2.78 -1.82 -24.11
CA GLN A 51 1.79 -1.50 -23.07
C GLN A 51 1.68 -2.62 -22.02
N GLN A 52 2.71 -2.88 -21.22
CA GLN A 52 2.58 -3.77 -20.07
C GLN A 52 3.80 -3.63 -19.18
N GLU A 53 3.62 -3.24 -17.91
CA GLU A 53 4.38 -3.67 -16.70
C GLU A 53 4.18 -2.65 -15.55
N THR A 54 3.99 -1.36 -15.83
CA THR A 54 3.87 -0.29 -14.83
C THR A 54 2.54 -0.23 -14.06
N TYR A 55 1.48 -0.90 -14.53
CA TYR A 55 0.15 -0.89 -13.89
C TYR A 55 -0.01 -1.90 -12.73
N ARG A 56 1.07 -2.57 -12.31
CA ARG A 56 0.99 -3.66 -11.32
C ARG A 56 1.45 -3.26 -9.92
N GLN A 57 2.27 -2.23 -9.76
CA GLN A 57 2.82 -1.90 -8.45
C GLN A 57 1.78 -1.21 -7.58
N MET A 58 1.37 -1.87 -6.51
CA MET A 58 0.47 -1.34 -5.50
C MET A 58 1.28 -0.80 -4.34
N VAL A 59 0.91 0.37 -3.83
CA VAL A 59 1.57 1.04 -2.71
C VAL A 59 0.54 1.51 -1.68
N PRO A 60 0.90 1.58 -0.39
CA PRO A 60 0.04 2.17 0.62
C PRO A 60 -0.20 3.66 0.36
N LEU A 61 -1.45 4.10 0.53
CA LEU A 61 -1.85 5.50 0.44
C LEU A 61 -2.21 6.06 1.82
N LEU A 62 -3.08 5.36 2.55
CA LEU A 62 -3.57 5.81 3.85
C LEU A 62 -3.97 4.64 4.74
N VAL A 63 -4.06 4.96 6.03
CA VAL A 63 -4.63 4.11 7.08
C VAL A 63 -5.79 4.85 7.74
N ALA A 64 -6.98 4.24 7.73
CA ALA A 64 -8.19 4.82 8.32
C ALA A 64 -9.13 3.72 8.80
N PHE A 65 -9.78 3.89 9.96
CA PHE A 65 -10.78 2.95 10.48
C PHE A 65 -10.33 1.46 10.48
N ASN A 66 -9.10 1.21 10.92
CA ASN A 66 -8.49 -0.13 10.91
C ASN A 66 -8.22 -0.75 9.52
N LYS A 67 -8.30 0.04 8.46
CA LYS A 67 -8.09 -0.39 7.08
C LYS A 67 -6.86 0.24 6.47
N VAL A 68 -6.17 -0.53 5.65
CA VAL A 68 -5.09 -0.04 4.78
C VAL A 68 -5.63 0.12 3.37
N VAL A 69 -5.47 1.31 2.80
CA VAL A 69 -5.85 1.57 1.41
C VAL A 69 -4.58 1.51 0.56
N LEU A 70 -4.61 0.62 -0.42
CA LEU A 70 -3.59 0.47 -1.45
C LEU A 70 -4.09 1.07 -2.77
N VAL A 71 -3.15 1.64 -3.50
CA VAL A 71 -3.38 2.24 -4.82
C VAL A 71 -2.26 1.85 -5.76
N GLN A 72 -2.51 1.88 -7.07
CA GLN A 72 -1.42 1.77 -8.03
C GLN A 72 -0.49 2.98 -7.89
N GLU A 73 0.82 2.74 -7.90
CA GLU A 73 1.84 3.73 -7.59
C GLU A 73 1.71 5.02 -8.41
N HIS A 74 1.50 4.91 -9.72
CA HIS A 74 1.38 6.07 -10.61
C HIS A 74 0.13 6.93 -10.35
N TYR A 75 -0.88 6.43 -9.62
CA TYR A 75 -2.04 7.23 -9.20
C TYR A 75 -1.87 7.81 -7.78
N ARG A 76 -0.86 7.39 -7.02
CA ARG A 76 -0.71 7.75 -5.60
C ARG A 76 -0.68 9.26 -5.38
N GLU A 77 0.13 9.98 -6.14
CA GLU A 77 0.27 11.44 -5.97
C GLU A 77 -1.05 12.17 -6.23
N ALA A 78 -1.74 11.83 -7.32
CA ALA A 78 -3.03 12.41 -7.66
C ALA A 78 -4.08 12.16 -6.56
N TYR A 79 -4.13 10.94 -6.02
CA TYR A 79 -5.05 10.64 -4.91
C TYR A 79 -4.64 11.30 -3.60
N ALA A 80 -3.35 11.33 -3.27
CA ALA A 80 -2.84 11.99 -2.08
C ALA A 80 -3.18 13.49 -2.10
N MET A 81 -2.93 14.19 -3.21
CA MET A 81 -3.30 15.59 -3.37
C MET A 81 -4.80 15.82 -3.19
N HIS A 82 -5.63 14.95 -3.80
CA HIS A 82 -7.08 15.10 -3.73
C HIS A 82 -7.65 14.81 -2.34
N MET A 83 -7.23 13.71 -1.72
CA MET A 83 -7.74 13.26 -0.42
C MET A 83 -7.19 14.13 0.71
N PHE A 84 -5.88 14.35 0.75
CA PHE A 84 -5.24 15.08 1.86
C PHE A 84 -5.56 16.57 1.80
N GLY A 85 -5.81 17.12 0.61
CA GLY A 85 -6.27 18.50 0.46
C GLY A 85 -7.71 18.74 0.92
N ARG A 86 -8.58 17.72 0.84
CA ARG A 86 -10.00 17.81 1.25
C ARG A 86 -10.22 17.41 2.70
N LEU A 87 -9.54 16.36 3.14
CA LEU A 87 -9.59 15.85 4.50
C LEU A 87 -8.14 15.60 4.92
N PRO A 88 -7.49 16.56 5.59
CA PRO A 88 -6.12 16.38 6.05
C PRO A 88 -6.00 15.17 6.97
N PRO A 89 -4.96 14.32 6.82
CA PRO A 89 -4.71 13.26 7.79
C PRO A 89 -4.35 13.87 9.15
N ARG A 90 -4.66 13.16 10.24
CA ARG A 90 -4.24 13.57 11.59
C ARG A 90 -2.72 13.66 11.68
N LYS A 91 -2.03 12.70 11.06
CA LYS A 91 -0.58 12.63 10.94
C LYS A 91 -0.17 11.84 9.71
N THR A 92 1.10 11.92 9.33
CA THR A 92 1.72 10.96 8.40
C THR A 92 2.50 9.89 9.17
N ALA A 93 2.76 8.77 8.51
CA ALA A 93 3.57 7.66 9.01
C ALA A 93 4.23 6.93 7.83
N THR A 94 5.15 6.00 8.10
CA THR A 94 5.69 5.12 7.06
C THR A 94 5.09 3.72 7.19
N LEU A 95 4.62 3.16 6.07
CA LEU A 95 4.15 1.78 5.97
C LEU A 95 4.79 1.14 4.74
N CYS A 96 5.52 0.03 4.94
CA CYS A 96 6.24 -0.67 3.88
C CYS A 96 7.19 0.23 3.05
N GLY A 97 7.83 1.21 3.70
CA GLY A 97 8.75 2.17 3.06
C GLY A 97 8.07 3.35 2.36
N VAL A 98 6.73 3.42 2.37
CA VAL A 98 5.96 4.48 1.73
C VAL A 98 5.31 5.37 2.79
N GLU A 99 5.35 6.68 2.59
CA GLU A 99 4.61 7.62 3.45
C GLU A 99 3.10 7.45 3.25
N VAL A 100 2.35 7.37 4.34
CA VAL A 100 0.89 7.24 4.35
C VAL A 100 0.25 8.31 5.23
N GLY A 101 -0.94 8.75 4.83
CA GLY A 101 -1.82 9.54 5.71
C GLY A 101 -2.50 8.65 6.73
N VAL A 102 -2.55 9.06 8.00
CA VAL A 102 -3.23 8.34 9.08
C VAL A 102 -4.40 9.17 9.58
N TYR A 103 -5.61 8.63 9.43
CA TYR A 103 -6.87 9.26 9.86
C TYR A 103 -7.33 8.77 11.23
N GLU A 104 -8.16 9.57 11.89
CA GLU A 104 -8.80 9.20 13.15
C GLU A 104 -9.92 8.18 12.95
N GLY A 105 -9.99 7.17 13.83
CA GLY A 105 -11.05 6.16 13.84
C GLY A 105 -10.54 4.74 14.14
N GLY A 106 -11.18 4.07 15.10
CA GLY A 106 -10.87 2.69 15.53
C GLY A 106 -9.75 2.59 16.58
N TRP A 107 -9.37 1.35 16.95
CA TRP A 107 -8.28 1.05 17.89
C TRP A 107 -6.89 1.53 17.41
N ILE A 108 -6.78 1.94 16.14
CA ILE A 108 -5.58 2.51 15.50
C ILE A 108 -5.21 3.92 16.00
N ALA A 109 -5.91 4.47 17.00
CA ALA A 109 -5.40 5.63 17.75
C ALA A 109 -3.93 5.44 18.21
N ALA A 110 -3.50 4.18 18.40
CA ALA A 110 -2.14 3.76 18.75
C ALA A 110 -1.22 3.32 17.58
N PHE A 111 -1.60 3.44 16.29
CA PHE A 111 -0.66 3.11 15.20
C PHE A 111 0.53 4.08 15.24
N HIS A 112 1.74 3.58 15.48
CA HIS A 112 2.95 4.39 15.66
C HIS A 112 3.87 4.43 14.43
N GLY A 113 3.55 3.68 13.36
CA GLY A 113 4.13 3.91 12.04
C GLY A 113 5.56 3.43 11.84
N ASN A 114 6.02 2.43 12.60
CA ASN A 114 7.37 1.88 12.51
C ASN A 114 7.41 0.36 12.29
N ASP A 115 6.30 -0.27 11.89
CA ASP A 115 6.23 -1.72 11.70
C ASP A 115 7.08 -2.11 10.47
N ARG A 116 8.32 -2.51 10.73
CA ARG A 116 9.11 -3.31 9.79
C ARG A 116 8.69 -4.76 10.02
N PHE A 117 8.08 -5.38 9.02
CA PHE A 117 7.86 -6.82 9.06
C PHE A 117 9.21 -7.54 9.20
N VAL A 118 9.40 -8.23 10.32
CA VAL A 118 10.46 -9.21 10.48
C VAL A 118 9.79 -10.57 10.26
N PRO A 119 10.13 -11.29 9.17
CA PRO A 119 9.58 -12.63 8.95
C PRO A 119 9.84 -13.50 10.18
N SER A 120 8.85 -14.27 10.64
CA SER A 120 9.11 -15.35 11.58
C SER A 120 10.12 -16.32 10.96
N ALA A 121 11.23 -16.52 11.67
CA ALA A 121 12.28 -17.45 11.30
C ALA A 121 11.81 -18.91 11.32
#